data_AF-A0A842U738-F1
#
_entry.id   AF-A0A842U738-F1
#
_cell.length_a   1.000
_cell.length_b   1.000
_cell.length_c   1.000
_cell.angle_alpha   90.00
_cell.angle_beta   90.00
_cell.angle_gamma   90.00
#
_symmetry.space_group_name_H-M   'P 1'
#
loop_
_entity.id
_entity.type
_entity.pdbx_description
1 polymer ?
#
loop_
_entity_poly.entity_id
_entity_poly.type
_entity_poly.pdbx_seq_one_letter_code
_entity_poly.pdbx_strand_id
1 'polypeptide(L)' 'MEELSKEEQFIIEKLKENDGNLNYRKLQDLCAEEFEGVRLILKKLKEKAIVDYEGIIPGFSAQIELTQK' A
#
# COMPACT_ATOMS: atom_id res chain seq x y z
N MET A 1 -10.42 -16.55 -1.34
CA MET A 1 -9.35 -15.55 -1.19
C MET A 1 -9.13 -14.99 -2.57
N GLU A 2 -9.39 -13.71 -2.80
CA GLU A 2 -9.00 -13.11 -4.08
C GLU A 2 -7.47 -13.25 -4.22
N GLU A 3 -7.02 -13.76 -5.36
CA GLU A 3 -5.59 -13.80 -5.66
C GLU A 3 -5.09 -12.36 -5.72
N LEU A 4 -4.12 -12.04 -4.86
CA LEU A 4 -3.44 -10.74 -4.89
C LEU A 4 -2.53 -10.69 -6.11
N SER A 5 -2.52 -9.54 -6.79
CA SER A 5 -1.55 -9.31 -7.87
C SER A 5 -0.13 -9.23 -7.32
N LYS A 6 0.87 -9.33 -8.20
CA LYS A 6 2.28 -9.19 -7.81
C LYS A 6 2.55 -7.83 -7.16
N GLU A 7 1.93 -6.77 -7.69
CA GLU A 7 2.08 -5.41 -7.17
C GLU A 7 1.37 -5.24 -5.82
N GLU A 8 0.21 -5.86 -5.63
CA GLU A 8 -0.50 -5.89 -4.35
C GLU A 8 0.34 -6.61 -3.28
N GLN A 9 0.90 -7.77 -3.62
CA GLN A 9 1.80 -8.53 -2.75
C GLN A 9 3.04 -7.72 -2.38
N PHE A 10 3.66 -7.07 -3.36
CA PHE A 10 4.85 -6.25 -3.14
C PHE A 10 4.59 -5.12 -2.14
N ILE A 11 3.48 -4.39 -2.27
CA ILE A 11 3.11 -3.33 -1.31
C ILE A 11 2.94 -3.91 0.10
N ILE A 12 2.24 -5.04 0.23
CA ILE A 12 2.02 -5.70 1.52
C ILE A 12 3.34 -6.12 2.15
N GLU A 13 4.27 -6.69 1.36
CA GLU A 13 5.60 -7.06 1.83
C GLU A 13 6.39 -5.83 2.31
N LYS A 14 6.40 -4.74 1.55
CA LYS A 14 7.07 -3.49 1.98
C LYS A 14 6.45 -2.88 3.22
N LEU A 15 5.14 -2.97 3.39
CA LEU A 15 4.50 -2.56 4.64
C LEU A 15 4.93 -3.46 5.80
N LYS A 16 4.94 -4.79 5.63
CA LYS A 16 5.38 -5.75 6.68
C LYS A 16 6.84 -5.54 7.08
N GLU A 17 7.73 -5.27 6.13
CA GLU A 17 9.14 -4.93 6.39
C GLU A 17 9.29 -3.63 7.21
N ASN A 18 8.28 -2.76 7.23
CA ASN A 18 8.24 -1.50 7.97
C ASN A 18 7.17 -1.53 9.08
N ASP A 19 7.07 -2.62 9.85
CA ASP A 19 6.15 -2.77 11.00
C ASP A 19 4.65 -2.59 10.67
N GLY A 20 4.30 -2.79 9.42
CA GLY A 20 2.95 -2.61 8.89
C GLY A 20 2.51 -1.16 8.77
N ASN A 21 3.44 -0.19 8.80
CA ASN A 21 3.13 1.23 8.66
C ASN A 21 4.21 1.94 7.82
N LEU A 22 3.80 2.58 6.72
CA LEU A 22 4.72 3.33 5.89
C LEU A 22 4.07 4.58 5.32
N ASN A 23 4.85 5.66 5.29
CA ASN A 23 4.44 6.89 4.64
C ASN A 23 4.29 6.66 3.13
N TYR A 24 3.21 7.19 2.55
CA TYR A 24 2.89 7.05 1.14
C TYR A 24 4.04 7.45 0.21
N ARG A 25 4.76 8.54 0.50
CA ARG A 25 5.90 8.97 -0.32
C ARG A 25 7.00 7.92 -0.33
N LYS A 26 7.36 7.39 0.85
CA LYS A 26 8.40 6.37 0.97
C LYS A 26 7.96 5.06 0.32
N LEU A 27 6.70 4.67 0.49
CA LEU A 27 6.14 3.52 -0.22
C LEU A 27 6.18 3.72 -1.74
N GLN A 28 5.81 4.91 -2.22
CA GLN A 28 5.87 5.25 -3.64
C GLN A 28 7.30 5.15 -4.17
N ASP A 29 8.29 5.67 -3.45
CA ASP A 29 9.70 5.60 -3.85
C ASP A 29 10.17 4.14 -3.94
N LEU A 30 9.78 3.28 -2.98
CA LEU A 30 10.11 1.84 -2.99
C LEU A 30 9.44 1.07 -4.14
N CYS A 31 8.20 1.44 -4.50
CA CYS A 31 7.49 0.80 -5.60
C CYS A 31 7.96 1.30 -6.97
N ALA A 32 8.51 2.51 -7.06
CA ALA A 32 8.89 3.13 -8.34
C ALA A 32 9.97 2.36 -9.10
N GLU A 33 10.77 1.53 -8.42
CA GLU A 33 11.75 0.65 -9.04
C GLU A 33 11.11 -0.59 -9.71
N GLU A 34 9.88 -0.95 -9.30
CA GLU A 34 9.22 -2.18 -9.74
C GLU A 34 7.99 -1.91 -10.64
N PHE A 35 7.17 -0.90 -10.32
CA PHE A 35 5.95 -0.57 -11.07
C PHE A 35 5.43 0.84 -10.82
N GLU A 36 4.56 1.31 -11.72
CA GLU A 36 3.85 2.58 -11.59
C GLU A 36 2.43 2.40 -11.04
N GLY A 37 1.78 3.50 -10.63
CA GLY A 37 0.36 3.48 -10.29
C GLY A 37 0.01 3.03 -8.87
N VAL A 38 0.93 3.21 -7.92
CA VAL A 38 0.78 2.85 -6.49
C VAL A 38 -0.56 3.27 -5.88
N ARG A 39 -1.07 4.47 -6.23
CA ARG A 39 -2.37 4.97 -5.74
C ARG A 39 -3.55 4.07 -6.10
N LEU A 40 -3.57 3.53 -7.32
CA LEU A 40 -4.65 2.67 -7.78
C LEU A 40 -4.62 1.33 -7.03
N ILE A 41 -3.42 0.80 -6.79
CA ILE A 41 -3.24 -0.46 -6.07
C ILE A 41 -3.61 -0.27 -4.59
N LEU A 42 -3.18 0.82 -3.95
CA LEU A 42 -3.59 1.16 -2.59
C LEU A 42 -5.10 1.30 -2.44
N LYS A 43 -5.77 1.91 -3.43
CA LYS A 43 -7.24 1.97 -3.45
C LYS A 43 -7.87 0.58 -3.46
N LYS A 44 -7.40 -0.32 -4.33
CA LYS A 44 -7.89 -1.71 -4.37
C LYS A 44 -7.63 -2.46 -3.06
N LEU A 45 -6.43 -2.31 -2.49
CA LEU A 45 -6.07 -2.92 -1.21
C LEU A 45 -6.95 -2.40 -0.06
N LYS A 46 -7.31 -1.11 -0.08
CA LYS A 46 -8.23 -0.51 0.88
C LYS A 46 -9.66 -1.02 0.71
N GLU A 47 -10.14 -1.15 -0.52
CA GLU A 47 -11.44 -1.78 -0.83
C GLU A 47 -11.50 -3.25 -0.37
N LYS A 48 -10.37 -3.96 -0.45
CA LYS A 48 -10.18 -5.31 0.11
C LYS A 48 -9.97 -5.34 1.64
N ALA A 49 -9.98 -4.18 2.29
CA ALA A 49 -9.74 -4.01 3.74
C ALA A 49 -8.39 -4.58 4.22
N ILE A 50 -7.35 -4.57 3.38
CA ILE A 50 -5.99 -5.04 3.69
C ILE A 50 -5.10 -3.91 4.21
N VAL A 51 -5.31 -2.70 3.68
CA VAL A 51 -4.62 -1.48 4.13
C VAL A 51 -5.64 -0.42 4.49
N ASP A 52 -5.23 0.53 5.33
CA ASP A 52 -5.97 1.76 5.58
C ASP A 52 -5.07 2.99 5.48
N TYR A 53 -5.69 4.14 5.21
CA TYR A 53 -5.06 5.45 5.12
C TYR A 53 -6.14 6.53 5.12
N GLU A 54 -5.79 7.78 5.40
CA GLU A 54 -6.78 8.86 5.43
C GLU A 54 -7.35 9.18 4.02
N GLY A 55 -8.68 9.26 3.91
CA GLY A 55 -9.38 9.62 2.68
C GLY A 55 -9.56 8.48 1.66
N ILE A 56 -9.95 8.84 0.44
CA ILE A 56 -10.17 7.88 -0.68
C ILE A 56 -8.85 7.59 -1.42
N ILE A 57 -8.02 8.63 -1.58
CA ILE A 57 -6.70 8.57 -2.21
C ILE A 57 -5.69 9.06 -1.17
N PRO A 58 -4.54 8.39 -0.99
CA PRO A 58 -3.54 8.83 -0.05
C PRO A 58 -2.99 10.20 -0.46
N GLY A 59 -3.02 11.14 0.47
CA GLY A 59 -2.30 12.40 0.37
C GLY A 59 -0.79 12.19 0.39
N PHE A 60 -0.02 13.24 0.05
CA PHE A 60 1.44 13.17 0.01
C PHE A 60 2.07 12.73 1.35
N SER A 61 1.47 13.16 2.46
CA SER A 61 1.91 12.83 3.82
C SER A 61 1.13 11.68 4.47
N ALA A 62 0.27 10.98 3.72
CA ALA A 62 -0.57 9.92 4.28
C ALA A 62 0.30 8.78 4.85
N GLN A 63 -0.14 8.24 5.99
CA GLN A 63 0.37 6.97 6.50
C GLN A 63 -0.49 5.84 5.93
N ILE A 64 0.17 4.79 5.46
CA ILE A 64 -0.45 3.57 4.96
C ILE A 64 -0.22 2.49 6.01
N GLU A 65 -1.29 1.89 6.49
CA GLU A 65 -1.25 0.91 7.58
C GLU A 65 -1.83 -0.43 7.13
N LEU A 66 -1.19 -1.54 7.50
CA LEU A 66 -1.79 -2.87 7.37
C LEU A 66 -2.87 -3.05 8.43
N THR A 67 -4.06 -3.46 8.00
CA THR A 67 -5.20 -3.74 8.90
C THR A 67 -5.05 -5.08 9.61
N GLN A 68 -4.28 -6.02 9.03
CA GLN A 68 -3.99 -7.33 9.60
C GLN A 68 -2.48 -7.47 9.80
N LYS A 69 -2.05 -7.41 11.06
CA LYS A 69 -0.65 -7.65 11.47
C LYS A 69 -0.37 -9.12 11.64
#